data_AF-A0A1V6S130-F1
#
_entry.id   AF-A0A1V6S130-F1
#
_cell.length_a   1.000
_cell.length_b   1.000
_cell.length_c   1.000
_cell.angle_alpha   90.00
_cell.angle_beta   90.00
_cell.angle_gamma   90.00
#
_symmetry.space_group_name_H-M   'P 1'
#
loop_
_entity.id
_entity.type
_entity.pdbx_description
1 polymer ?
#
loop_
_entity_poly.entity_id
_entity_poly.type
_entity_poly.pdbx_seq_one_letter_code
_entity_poly.pdbx_strand_id
1 'polypeptide(L)'
;MTNNRLQYRRRNPYNTRSNKVRIIKTPGGELRYLHLKKKGTAPKCGDCGIKLPGIPALRPREYSQISRPKKNVSRAYGGSRCAGCVKDRIVRAFLIEEQKIVKKVLKESQQKAAKR
;
A
#
# COMPACT_ATOMS: atom_id res chain seq x y z
N MET A 1 -29.65 11.23 -38.89
CA MET A 1 -29.03 10.98 -37.57
C MET A 1 -27.55 10.71 -37.78
N THR A 2 -26.65 11.48 -37.17
CA THR A 2 -25.21 11.21 -37.26
C THR A 2 -24.91 9.86 -36.61
N ASN A 3 -24.16 9.02 -37.31
CA ASN A 3 -23.82 7.68 -36.85
C ASN A 3 -22.84 7.77 -35.66
N ASN A 4 -23.33 7.45 -34.46
CA ASN A 4 -22.55 7.49 -33.22
C ASN A 4 -21.82 6.16 -32.90
N ARG A 5 -21.77 5.22 -33.85
CA ARG A 5 -21.09 3.92 -33.67
C ARG A 5 -19.58 4.12 -33.69
N LEU A 6 -18.90 3.35 -32.84
CA LEU A 6 -17.45 3.43 -32.66
C LEU A 6 -16.82 2.06 -32.82
N GLN A 7 -15.61 2.02 -33.38
CA GLN A 7 -14.81 0.81 -33.53
C GLN A 7 -13.57 0.87 -32.62
N TYR A 8 -13.13 -0.31 -32.14
CA TYR A 8 -11.88 -0.40 -31.40
C TYR A 8 -10.69 0.00 -32.28
N ARG A 9 -9.76 0.77 -31.71
CA ARG A 9 -8.57 1.28 -32.42
C ARG A 9 -7.36 0.35 -32.34
N ARG A 10 -7.41 -0.64 -31.45
CA ARG A 10 -6.36 -1.66 -31.26
C ARG A 10 -6.77 -2.94 -31.96
N ARG A 11 -5.77 -3.76 -32.32
CA ARG A 11 -5.98 -5.08 -32.93
C ARG A 11 -6.85 -6.03 -32.09
N ASN A 12 -6.89 -5.87 -30.76
CA ASN A 12 -7.74 -6.70 -29.90
C ASN A 12 -9.22 -6.30 -30.04
N PRO A 13 -10.09 -7.18 -30.58
CA PRO A 13 -11.51 -6.88 -30.77
C PRO A 13 -12.34 -7.18 -29.51
N TYR A 14 -11.79 -7.88 -28.52
CA TYR A 14 -12.55 -8.42 -27.39
C TYR A 14 -12.60 -7.46 -26.18
N ASN A 15 -13.69 -7.52 -25.42
CA ASN A 15 -13.93 -6.73 -24.20
C ASN A 15 -13.21 -7.33 -22.98
N THR A 16 -11.88 -7.28 -22.98
CA THR A 16 -11.04 -7.79 -21.87
C THR A 16 -10.67 -6.70 -20.87
N ARG A 17 -10.13 -7.08 -19.71
CA ARG A 17 -9.64 -6.13 -18.68
C ARG A 17 -8.54 -5.17 -19.19
N SER A 18 -7.80 -5.54 -20.24
CA SER A 18 -6.76 -4.70 -20.87
C SER A 18 -7.30 -3.80 -22.00
N ASN A 19 -8.54 -4.01 -22.44
CA ASN A 19 -9.15 -3.30 -23.57
C ASN A 19 -10.35 -2.43 -23.17
N LYS A 20 -10.42 -2.00 -21.90
CA LYS A 20 -11.44 -1.07 -21.45
C LYS A 20 -11.24 0.30 -22.11
N VAL A 21 -12.33 0.91 -22.54
CA VAL A 21 -12.36 2.18 -23.28
C VAL A 21 -13.29 3.19 -22.60
N ARG A 22 -13.01 4.47 -22.81
CA ARG A 22 -13.90 5.60 -22.49
C ARG A 22 -14.23 6.34 -23.78
N ILE A 23 -15.50 6.69 -23.98
CA ILE A 23 -15.92 7.54 -25.08
C ILE A 23 -15.60 8.99 -24.71
N ILE A 24 -14.92 9.69 -25.61
CA ILE A 24 -14.61 11.12 -25.49
C ILE A 24 -15.09 11.84 -26.74
N LYS A 25 -15.46 13.12 -26.59
CA LYS A 25 -15.67 14.03 -27.71
C LYS A 25 -14.36 14.75 -27.99
N THR A 26 -13.87 14.65 -29.22
CA THR A 26 -12.65 15.34 -29.64
C THR A 26 -12.96 16.82 -29.93
N PRO A 27 -11.94 17.69 -29.98
CA PRO A 27 -12.12 19.08 -30.38
C PRO A 27 -12.81 19.25 -31.75
N GLY A 28 -12.59 18.31 -32.67
CA GLY A 28 -13.27 18.27 -33.98
C GLY A 28 -14.73 17.81 -33.94
N GLY A 29 -15.33 17.65 -32.76
CA GLY A 29 -16.74 17.30 -32.59
C GLY A 29 -17.05 15.80 -32.73
N GLU A 30 -16.06 14.96 -33.05
CA GLU A 30 -16.23 13.52 -33.22
C GLU A 30 -16.18 12.75 -31.91
N LEU A 31 -16.94 11.66 -31.80
CA LEU A 31 -16.79 10.69 -30.72
C LEU A 31 -15.63 9.74 -31.02
N ARG A 32 -14.77 9.46 -30.04
CA ARG A 32 -13.68 8.48 -30.17
C ARG A 32 -13.49 7.66 -28.90
N TYR A 33 -12.98 6.43 -29.06
CA TYR A 33 -12.51 5.62 -27.93
C TYR A 33 -11.09 6.03 -27.48
N LEU A 34 -10.98 6.30 -26.18
CA LEU A 34 -9.73 6.40 -25.45
C LEU A 34 -9.52 5.13 -24.62
N HIS A 35 -8.41 4.42 -24.83
CA HIS A 35 -8.10 3.22 -24.05
C HIS A 35 -7.67 3.59 -22.63
N LEU A 36 -8.32 2.97 -21.65
CA LEU A 36 -8.01 3.18 -20.24
C LEU A 36 -6.82 2.32 -19.82
N LYS A 37 -5.91 2.90 -19.03
CA LYS A 37 -4.90 2.13 -18.31
C LYS A 37 -5.56 1.41 -17.14
N LYS A 38 -5.06 0.21 -16.78
CA LYS A 38 -5.53 -0.48 -15.58
C LYS A 38 -5.13 0.33 -14.34
N LYS A 39 -6.01 0.42 -13.36
CA LYS A 39 -5.78 1.15 -12.11
C LYS A 39 -4.67 0.49 -11.28
N GLY A 40 -3.89 1.29 -10.57
CA GLY A 40 -2.95 0.82 -9.55
C GLY A 40 -3.67 0.36 -8.29
N THR A 41 -3.03 -0.50 -7.51
CA THR A 41 -3.51 -0.93 -6.19
C THR A 41 -2.79 -0.15 -5.11
N ALA A 42 -3.53 0.30 -4.09
CA ALA A 42 -2.92 0.99 -2.95
C ALA A 42 -2.02 0.02 -2.15
N PRO A 43 -0.85 0.48 -1.66
CA PRO A 43 -0.03 -0.28 -0.74
C PRO A 43 -0.80 -0.59 0.54
N LYS A 44 -0.64 -1.81 1.04
CA LYS A 44 -1.33 -2.30 2.24
C LYS A 44 -0.33 -2.50 3.37
N CYS A 45 -0.80 -2.36 4.60
CA CYS A 45 -0.04 -2.70 5.79
C CYS A 45 0.24 -4.21 5.81
N GLY A 46 1.48 -4.59 6.10
CA GLY A 46 1.87 -6.00 6.20
C GLY A 46 1.30 -6.77 7.39
N ASP A 47 0.75 -6.10 8.42
CA ASP A 47 0.11 -6.77 9.57
C ASP A 47 -1.41 -6.83 9.40
N CYS A 48 -2.07 -5.67 9.31
CA CYS A 48 -3.53 -5.57 9.32
C CYS A 48 -4.18 -5.51 7.93
N GLY A 49 -3.40 -5.43 6.84
CA GLY A 49 -3.93 -5.37 5.47
C GLY A 49 -4.64 -4.06 5.09
N ILE A 50 -4.75 -3.09 6.00
CA ILE A 50 -5.35 -1.77 5.75
C ILE A 50 -4.53 -1.01 4.71
N LYS A 51 -5.20 -0.24 3.85
CA LYS A 51 -4.53 0.65 2.87
C LYS A 51 -3.73 1.72 3.59
N LEU A 52 -2.47 1.90 3.21
CA LEU A 52 -1.59 2.88 3.84
C LEU A 52 -1.97 4.30 3.39
N PRO A 53 -2.32 5.21 4.32
CA PRO A 53 -2.60 6.60 3.98
C PRO A 53 -1.32 7.33 3.59
N GLY A 54 -1.47 8.37 2.77
CA GLY A 54 -0.35 9.22 2.32
C GLY A 54 0.48 8.65 1.17
N ILE A 55 0.19 7.43 0.67
CA ILE A 55 0.89 6.83 -0.46
C ILE A 55 -0.08 6.67 -1.64
N PRO A 56 0.22 7.24 -2.82
CA PRO A 56 -0.66 7.19 -3.97
C PRO A 56 -0.75 5.76 -4.51
N ALA A 57 -1.92 5.35 -5.03
CA ALA A 57 -2.12 4.03 -5.63
C ALA A 57 -1.67 4.02 -7.10
N LEU A 58 -0.42 3.65 -7.35
CA LEU A 58 0.20 3.66 -8.68
C LEU A 58 0.55 2.25 -9.17
N ARG A 59 0.94 2.14 -10.44
CA ARG A 59 1.49 0.89 -10.99
C ARG A 59 3.00 0.80 -10.71
N PRO A 60 3.62 -0.39 -10.69
CA PRO A 60 5.05 -0.53 -10.37
C PRO A 60 5.98 0.35 -11.22
N ARG A 61 5.71 0.50 -12.52
CA ARG A 61 6.47 1.39 -13.42
C ARG A 61 6.28 2.88 -13.12
N GLU A 62 5.11 3.27 -12.64
CA GLU A 62 4.86 4.66 -12.22
C GLU A 62 5.54 4.93 -10.87
N TYR A 63 5.55 3.93 -9.97
CA TYR A 63 6.29 4.01 -8.72
C TYR A 63 7.80 4.17 -8.92
N SER A 64 8.40 3.62 -9.97
CA SER A 64 9.83 3.85 -10.21
C SER A 64 10.14 5.30 -10.56
N GLN A 65 9.19 6.01 -11.19
CA GLN A 65 9.36 7.39 -11.67
C GLN A 65 9.07 8.48 -10.63
N ILE A 66 8.25 8.22 -9.61
CA ILE A 66 7.95 9.24 -8.59
C ILE A 66 9.13 9.43 -7.61
N SER A 67 9.16 10.58 -6.95
CA SER A 67 10.15 10.88 -5.91
C SER A 67 9.92 10.08 -4.62
N ARG A 68 10.98 9.92 -3.82
CA ARG A 68 10.96 9.18 -2.55
C ARG A 68 9.89 9.63 -1.54
N PRO A 69 9.69 10.93 -1.23
CA PRO A 69 8.70 11.36 -0.22
C PRO A 69 7.26 11.03 -0.60
N LYS A 70 6.98 10.82 -1.89
CA LYS A 70 5.66 10.37 -2.37
C LYS A 70 5.47 8.86 -2.22
N LYS A 71 6.53 8.08 -2.00
CA LYS A 71 6.49 6.62 -1.85
C LYS A 71 6.41 6.17 -0.39
N ASN A 72 6.78 7.03 0.55
CA ASN A 72 6.91 6.67 1.96
C ASN A 72 6.28 7.72 2.88
N VAL A 73 6.32 7.42 4.18
CA VAL A 73 5.90 8.34 5.25
C VAL A 73 7.08 8.53 6.18
N SER A 74 7.30 9.74 6.71
CA SER A 74 8.42 10.10 7.58
C SER A 74 8.28 9.56 9.01
N ARG A 75 8.32 8.22 9.16
CA ARG A 75 8.35 7.53 10.47
C ARG A 75 8.95 6.14 10.33
N ALA A 76 9.22 5.48 11.47
CA ALA A 76 9.59 4.07 11.50
C ALA A 76 8.56 3.19 10.76
N TYR A 77 9.08 2.30 9.90
CA TYR A 77 8.29 1.44 9.02
C TYR A 77 7.30 2.18 8.09
N GLY A 78 7.56 3.46 7.81
CA GLY A 78 6.75 4.29 6.92
C GLY A 78 6.61 3.67 5.53
N GLY A 79 5.38 3.50 5.07
CA GLY A 79 5.07 2.85 3.79
C GLY A 79 5.10 1.33 3.77
N SER A 80 5.37 0.68 4.91
CA SER A 80 5.24 -0.78 5.07
C SER A 80 4.18 -1.15 6.11
N ARG A 81 4.15 -0.43 7.24
CA ARG A 81 3.24 -0.69 8.36
C ARG A 81 2.38 0.54 8.64
N CYS A 82 1.14 0.38 9.10
CA CYS A 82 0.30 1.50 9.54
C CYS A 82 0.76 2.02 10.91
N ALA A 83 0.27 3.19 11.32
CA ALA A 83 0.68 3.82 12.58
C ALA A 83 0.30 2.96 13.80
N GLY A 84 -0.90 2.36 13.80
CA GLY A 84 -1.36 1.47 14.88
C GLY A 84 -0.44 0.27 15.06
N CYS A 85 -0.16 -0.49 14.01
CA CYS A 85 0.73 -1.65 14.11
C CYS A 85 2.16 -1.29 14.51
N VAL A 86 2.66 -0.09 14.17
CA VAL A 86 3.97 0.37 14.65
C VAL A 86 3.94 0.68 16.14
N LYS A 87 2.88 1.34 16.62
CA LYS A 87 2.68 1.58 18.07
C LYS A 87 2.64 0.26 18.83
N ASP A 88 1.86 -0.71 18.36
CA ASP A 88 1.73 -2.01 19.02
C ASP A 88 3.05 -2.77 19.05
N ARG A 89 3.86 -2.70 17.99
CA ARG A 89 5.21 -3.28 17.95
C ARG A 89 6.14 -2.66 18.99
N ILE A 90 6.13 -1.33 19.10
CA ILE A 90 6.96 -0.60 20.07
C ILE A 90 6.57 -0.97 21.49
N VAL A 91 5.27 -0.88 21.82
CA VAL A 91 4.76 -1.18 23.17
C VAL A 91 4.99 -2.65 23.51
N ARG A 92 4.72 -3.58 22.60
CA ARG A 92 4.95 -5.01 22.82
C ARG A 92 6.42 -5.32 23.05
N ALA A 93 7.32 -4.75 22.24
CA ALA A 93 8.75 -4.97 22.40
C ALA A 93 9.23 -4.46 23.78
N PHE A 94 8.82 -3.25 24.15
CA PHE A 94 9.15 -2.67 25.46
C PHE A 94 8.67 -3.56 26.62
N LEU A 95 7.37 -3.90 26.65
CA LEU A 95 6.80 -4.71 27.74
C LEU A 95 7.44 -6.10 27.86
N ILE A 96 7.78 -6.73 26.73
CA ILE A 96 8.46 -8.03 26.75
C ILE A 96 9.86 -7.92 27.33
N GLU A 97 10.62 -6.88 26.98
CA GLU A 97 11.95 -6.66 27.53
C GLU A 97 11.90 -6.34 29.03
N GLU A 98 10.97 -5.49 29.47
CA GLU A 98 10.76 -5.22 30.90
C GLU A 98 10.43 -6.49 31.68
N GLN A 99 9.51 -7.31 31.16
CA GLN A 99 9.16 -8.60 31.78
C GLN A 99 10.36 -9.56 31.85
N LYS A 100 11.25 -9.57 30.84
CA LYS A 100 12.47 -10.38 30.86
C LYS A 100 13.43 -9.92 31.96
N ILE A 101 13.62 -8.60 32.12
CA ILE A 101 14.48 -8.03 33.16
C ILE A 101 13.95 -8.40 34.54
N VAL A 102 12.65 -8.19 34.79
CA VAL A 102 12.01 -8.52 36.08
C VAL A 102 12.17 -10.01 36.40
N LYS A 103 11.92 -10.90 35.43
CA LYS A 103 12.11 -12.34 35.61
C LYS A 103 13.56 -12.71 35.93
N LYS A 104 14.54 -12.03 35.32
CA LYS A 104 15.96 -12.25 35.60
C LYS A 104 16.33 -11.84 37.02
N VAL A 105 15.92 -10.64 37.46
CA VAL A 105 16.19 -10.14 38.81
C VAL A 105 15.53 -11.01 39.88
N LEU A 106 14.28 -11.43 39.68
CA LEU A 106 13.58 -12.34 40.60
C LEU A 106 14.29 -13.70 40.72
N LYS A 107 14.80 -14.24 39.60
CA LYS A 107 15.55 -15.49 39.62
C LYS A 107 16.87 -15.35 40.38
N GLU A 108 17.60 -14.25 40.18
CA GLU A 108 18.84 -13.96 40.89
C GLU A 108 18.62 -13.74 42.39
N SER A 109 17.53 -13.07 42.79
CA SER A 109 17.21 -12.85 44.21
C SER A 109 16.83 -14.15 44.91
N GLN A 110 16.03 -15.01 44.27
CA GLN A 110 15.69 -16.34 44.79
C GLN A 110 16.93 -17.23 44.96
N GLN A 111 17.85 -17.21 43.98
CA GLN A 111 19.11 -17.95 44.07
C GLN A 111 20.02 -17.44 45.20
N LYS A 112 20.06 -16.13 45.45
CA LYS A 112 20.79 -15.56 46.58
C LYS A 112 20.16 -15.94 47.92
N ALA A 113 18.82 -15.96 48.00
CA ALA A 113 18.10 -16.35 49.20
C ALA A 113 18.27 -17.84 49.53
N ALA A 114 18.25 -18.73 48.53
CA ALA A 114 18.45 -20.17 48.73
C ALA A 114 19.91 -20.57 49.03
N LYS A 115 20.88 -19.69 48.76
CA LYS A 115 22.29 -19.88 49.12
C LYS A 115 22.64 -19.37 50.52
N ARG A 116 21.77 -18.55 51.11
CA ARG A 116 21.84 -18.16 52.53
C ARG A 116 21.18 -19.24 53.37
#